data_AF-A0A9D2VJ74-F1
#
_entry.id   AF-A0A9D2VJ74-F1
#
_cell.length_a   1.000
_cell.length_b   1.000
_cell.length_c   1.000
_cell.angle_alpha   90.00
_cell.angle_beta   90.00
_cell.angle_gamma   90.00
#
_symmetry.space_group_name_H-M   'P 1'
#
loop_
_entity.id
_entity.type
_entity.pdbx_description
1 polymer ?
#
loop_
_entity_poly.entity_id
_entity_poly.type
_entity_poly.pdbx_seq_one_letter_code
_entity_poly.pdbx_strand_id
1 'polypeptide(L)'
;MKKRIVAAALAMALGAGVVVGCSSQPQKEDVNADVPPGAPPLMPSGHEGRFEQLGANGCYGCHGANDRANPMLTGSTALPEDHYEDGSSSTQELNPTHDQCITCHSQG
;
A
#
# COMPACT_ATOMS: atom_id res chain seq x y z
N MET A 1 22.11 54.61 12.87
CA MET A 1 20.91 55.47 12.79
C MET A 1 20.69 55.93 11.35
N LYS A 2 19.61 55.50 10.70
CA LYS A 2 18.73 56.37 9.87
C LYS A 2 17.49 55.54 9.50
N LYS A 3 16.38 55.86 10.17
CA LYS A 3 15.04 55.32 9.91
C LYS A 3 14.53 55.90 8.59
N ARG A 4 13.97 55.06 7.72
CA ARG A 4 13.02 55.49 6.69
C ARG A 4 11.85 54.52 6.69
N ILE A 5 10.79 54.97 7.36
CA ILE A 5 9.43 54.43 7.27
C ILE A 5 8.84 55.00 5.98
N VAL A 6 8.35 54.16 5.08
CA VAL A 6 7.37 54.57 4.06
C VAL A 6 6.32 53.47 3.97
N ALA A 7 5.08 53.92 4.10
CA ALA A 7 3.86 53.14 4.22
C ALA A 7 3.32 52.67 2.85
N ALA A 8 2.67 51.50 2.91
CA ALA A 8 1.45 51.09 2.22
C ALA A 8 1.24 51.43 0.72
N ALA A 9 1.16 50.37 -0.08
CA ALA A 9 0.18 50.25 -1.15
C ALA A 9 -0.30 48.78 -1.20
N LEU A 10 -1.43 48.51 -0.56
CA LEU A 10 -2.13 47.22 -0.62
C LEU A 10 -2.96 47.21 -1.92
N ALA A 11 -2.39 46.68 -3.00
CA ALA A 11 -3.13 46.40 -4.22
C ALA A 11 -3.73 44.99 -4.12
N MET A 12 -5.01 44.90 -3.73
CA MET A 12 -5.82 43.70 -3.96
C MET A 12 -6.06 43.56 -5.46
N ALA A 13 -5.20 42.79 -6.13
CA ALA A 13 -5.49 42.27 -7.46
C ALA A 13 -6.14 40.90 -7.29
N LEU A 14 -7.44 40.81 -7.60
CA LEU A 14 -8.12 39.56 -7.87
C LEU A 14 -7.46 38.92 -9.10
N GLY A 15 -6.44 38.10 -8.86
CA GLY A 15 -5.81 37.25 -9.86
C GLY A 15 -6.43 35.86 -9.77
N ALA A 16 -7.02 35.42 -10.87
CA ALA A 16 -7.64 34.12 -11.06
C ALA A 16 -6.81 32.98 -10.44
N GLY A 17 -7.47 32.16 -9.62
CA GLY A 17 -6.89 30.97 -9.03
C GLY A 17 -6.49 29.99 -10.12
N VAL A 18 -5.21 30.02 -10.49
CA VAL A 18 -4.54 28.82 -11.00
C VAL A 18 -4.07 28.06 -9.77
N VAL A 19 -4.96 27.23 -9.23
CA VAL A 19 -4.51 26.06 -8.49
C VAL A 19 -3.69 25.24 -9.49
N VAL A 20 -2.37 25.43 -9.48
CA VAL A 20 -1.43 24.49 -10.07
C VAL A 20 -1.67 23.20 -9.31
N GLY A 21 -2.54 22.36 -9.88
CA GLY A 21 -2.90 21.08 -9.33
C GLY A 21 -1.61 20.30 -9.14
N CYS A 22 -1.38 19.87 -7.90
CA CYS A 22 -0.49 18.77 -7.59
C CYS A 22 -0.62 17.73 -8.69
N SER A 23 0.48 17.41 -9.35
CA SER A 23 0.60 16.36 -10.36
C SER A 23 -0.29 15.18 -9.98
N SER A 24 -1.45 15.06 -10.63
CA SER A 24 -2.27 13.88 -10.53
C SER A 24 -1.48 12.79 -11.24
N GLN A 25 -0.66 12.06 -10.48
CA GLN A 25 -0.22 10.75 -10.92
C GLN A 25 -1.49 10.02 -11.38
N PRO A 26 -1.49 9.41 -12.58
CA PRO A 26 -2.63 8.62 -13.00
C PRO A 26 -2.97 7.67 -11.86
N GLN A 27 -4.23 7.69 -11.42
CA GLN A 27 -4.69 6.80 -10.37
C GLN A 27 -4.41 5.40 -10.86
N LYS A 28 -3.52 4.68 -10.17
CA LYS A 28 -3.20 3.29 -10.48
C LYS A 28 -4.51 2.52 -10.53
N GLU A 29 -4.78 1.79 -11.62
CA GLU A 29 -6.00 0.98 -11.70
C GLU A 29 -6.11 0.10 -10.45
N ASP A 30 -7.30 0.13 -9.84
CA ASP A 30 -7.62 -0.78 -8.75
C ASP A 30 -8.02 -2.13 -9.36
N VAL A 31 -7.04 -3.03 -9.43
CA VAL A 31 -7.23 -4.39 -9.97
C VAL A 31 -8.22 -5.22 -9.14
N ASN A 32 -8.63 -4.75 -7.96
CA ASN A 32 -9.58 -5.46 -7.09
C ASN A 32 -11.01 -4.90 -7.17
N ALA A 33 -11.32 -3.97 -8.09
CA ALA A 33 -12.63 -3.30 -8.16
C ALA A 33 -13.83 -4.25 -8.31
N ASP A 34 -13.65 -5.36 -9.04
CA ASP A 34 -14.70 -6.35 -9.32
C ASP A 34 -14.58 -7.64 -8.50
N VAL A 35 -13.63 -7.70 -7.54
CA VAL A 35 -13.43 -8.88 -6.70
C VAL A 35 -14.53 -8.95 -5.64
N PRO A 36 -15.31 -10.05 -5.55
CA PRO A 36 -16.38 -10.17 -4.56
C PRO A 36 -15.84 -10.10 -3.12
N PRO A 37 -16.61 -9.53 -2.17
CA PRO A 37 -16.23 -9.57 -0.76
C PRO A 37 -15.98 -11.00 -0.27
N GLY A 38 -14.86 -11.20 0.42
CA GLY A 38 -14.44 -12.50 0.94
C GLY A 38 -13.74 -13.40 -0.09
N ALA A 39 -13.68 -13.02 -1.37
CA ALA A 39 -12.78 -13.65 -2.31
C ALA A 39 -11.32 -13.19 -2.04
N PRO A 40 -10.32 -14.02 -2.31
CA PRO A 40 -8.92 -13.61 -2.25
C PRO A 40 -8.67 -12.43 -3.20
N PRO A 41 -8.06 -11.33 -2.75
CA PRO A 41 -7.68 -10.22 -3.63
C PRO A 41 -6.65 -10.65 -4.67
N LEU A 42 -6.73 -10.03 -5.85
CA LEU A 42 -5.74 -10.14 -6.91
C LEU A 42 -4.44 -9.42 -6.51
N MET A 43 -3.32 -10.00 -6.90
CA MET A 43 -2.02 -9.36 -6.76
C MET A 43 -1.89 -8.18 -7.73
N PRO A 44 -1.30 -7.04 -7.33
CA PRO A 44 -1.09 -5.93 -8.25
C PRO A 44 -0.02 -6.27 -9.30
N SER A 45 -0.02 -5.59 -10.45
CA SER A 45 0.90 -5.83 -11.58
C SER A 45 2.39 -5.88 -11.24
N GLY A 46 2.82 -5.22 -10.16
CA GLY A 46 4.21 -5.30 -9.68
C GLY A 46 4.58 -6.61 -8.96
N HIS A 47 3.68 -7.59 -8.89
CA HIS A 47 3.91 -8.88 -8.23
C HIS A 47 4.12 -10.06 -9.18
N GLU A 48 4.02 -9.84 -10.49
CA GLU A 48 4.25 -10.87 -11.51
C GLU A 48 5.59 -11.58 -11.28
N GLY A 49 5.55 -12.92 -11.21
CA GLY A 49 6.72 -13.78 -11.00
C GLY A 49 7.39 -13.70 -9.62
N ARG A 50 6.86 -12.92 -8.66
CA ARG A 50 7.49 -12.75 -7.34
C ARG A 50 7.41 -14.01 -6.48
N PHE A 51 6.33 -14.77 -6.58
CA PHE A 51 6.18 -16.00 -5.80
C PHE A 51 7.20 -17.05 -6.24
N GLU A 52 7.42 -17.21 -7.54
CA GLU A 52 8.41 -18.14 -8.09
C GLU A 52 9.84 -17.73 -7.69
N GLN A 53 10.11 -16.43 -7.56
CA GLN A 53 11.42 -15.92 -7.16
C GLN A 53 11.68 -15.98 -5.66
N LEU A 54 10.68 -15.69 -4.84
CA LEU A 54 10.87 -15.45 -3.40
C LEU A 54 10.22 -16.52 -2.51
N GLY A 55 9.28 -17.30 -3.05
CA GLY A 55 8.44 -18.24 -2.32
C GLY A 55 7.53 -17.57 -1.28
N ALA A 56 6.86 -18.40 -0.50
CA ALA A 56 5.97 -17.99 0.59
C ALA A 56 6.65 -17.04 1.58
N ASN A 57 7.88 -17.35 2.00
CA ASN A 57 8.65 -16.53 2.94
C ASN A 57 8.94 -15.12 2.41
N GLY A 58 9.09 -14.96 1.09
CA GLY A 58 9.27 -13.65 0.47
C GLY A 58 8.01 -12.78 0.52
N CYS A 59 6.86 -13.38 0.25
CA CYS A 59 5.56 -12.72 0.42
C CYS A 59 5.32 -12.38 1.89
N TYR A 60 5.59 -13.34 2.78
CA TYR A 60 5.49 -13.17 4.23
C TYR A 60 6.38 -12.05 4.75
N GLY A 61 7.58 -11.85 4.19
CA GLY A 61 8.48 -10.77 4.56
C GLY A 61 7.89 -9.35 4.45
N CYS A 62 6.82 -9.16 3.67
CA CYS A 62 6.11 -7.88 3.57
C CYS A 62 4.70 -7.94 4.18
N HIS A 63 3.98 -9.05 4.01
CA HIS A 63 2.57 -9.18 4.39
C HIS A 63 2.35 -9.84 5.76
N GLY A 64 3.35 -10.55 6.27
CA GLY A 64 3.31 -11.28 7.52
C GLY A 64 3.42 -10.39 8.76
N ALA A 65 3.17 -10.98 9.93
CA ALA A 65 3.29 -10.34 11.23
C ALA A 65 4.39 -11.02 12.05
N ASN A 66 5.64 -10.60 11.86
CA ASN A 66 6.77 -11.02 12.71
C ASN A 66 7.80 -9.90 12.87
N ASP A 67 8.87 -10.14 13.63
CA ASP A 67 9.90 -9.12 13.90
C ASP A 67 10.63 -8.60 12.63
N ARG A 68 10.53 -9.32 11.52
CA ARG A 68 11.13 -9.01 10.22
C ARG A 68 10.10 -8.64 9.14
N ALA A 69 8.82 -8.78 9.44
CA ALA A 69 7.69 -8.58 8.54
C ALA A 69 6.65 -7.72 9.25
N ASN A 70 6.54 -6.47 8.80
CA ASN A 70 5.55 -5.54 9.32
C ASN A 70 4.86 -4.83 8.15
N PRO A 71 3.58 -5.13 7.88
CA PRO A 71 2.85 -4.58 6.74
C PRO A 71 2.70 -3.07 6.87
N MET A 72 2.62 -2.53 8.09
CA MET A 72 2.55 -1.09 8.32
C MET A 72 3.83 -0.34 7.96
N LEU A 73 5.00 -1.00 8.07
CA LEU A 73 6.27 -0.40 7.68
C LEU A 73 6.51 -0.47 6.16
N THR A 74 5.96 -1.48 5.50
CA THR A 74 6.12 -1.69 4.05
C THR A 74 4.99 -1.08 3.22
N GLY A 75 3.88 -0.66 3.85
CA GLY A 75 2.66 -0.25 3.17
C GLY A 75 1.89 -1.42 2.54
N SER A 76 2.16 -2.65 2.98
CA SER A 76 1.50 -3.85 2.49
C SER A 76 0.20 -4.13 3.27
N THR A 77 -0.72 -4.86 2.65
CA THR A 77 -1.89 -5.40 3.36
C THR A 77 -1.45 -6.53 4.28
N ALA A 78 -1.85 -6.49 5.55
CA ALA A 78 -1.57 -7.57 6.49
C ALA A 78 -2.33 -8.85 6.12
N LEU A 79 -1.69 -10.01 6.29
CA LEU A 79 -2.40 -11.29 6.20
C LEU A 79 -3.47 -11.37 7.30
N PRO A 80 -4.68 -11.88 7.00
CA PRO A 80 -5.69 -12.15 8.01
C PRO A 80 -5.32 -13.35 8.89
N GLU A 81 -5.98 -13.45 10.04
CA GLU A 81 -5.69 -14.45 11.08
C GLU A 81 -5.69 -15.90 10.59
N ASP A 82 -6.56 -16.22 9.64
CA ASP A 82 -6.69 -17.57 9.06
C ASP A 82 -5.50 -18.01 8.20
N HIS A 83 -4.56 -17.11 7.88
CA HIS A 83 -3.32 -17.43 7.17
C HIS A 83 -2.19 -17.88 8.10
N TYR A 84 -2.41 -17.82 9.41
CA TYR A 84 -1.42 -18.21 10.41
C TYR A 84 -1.77 -19.55 11.05
N GLU A 85 -0.76 -20.20 11.62
CA GLU A 85 -0.94 -21.41 12.44
C GLU A 85 -1.98 -21.16 13.54
N ASP A 86 -2.84 -22.16 13.78
CA ASP A 86 -3.98 -22.11 14.70
C ASP A 86 -4.94 -20.92 14.51
N GLY A 87 -4.90 -20.26 13.34
CA GLY A 87 -5.75 -19.10 13.04
C GLY A 87 -5.41 -17.87 13.88
N SER A 88 -4.13 -17.69 14.25
CA SER A 88 -3.69 -16.54 15.04
C SER A 88 -2.33 -16.01 14.59
N SER A 89 -2.26 -14.72 14.27
CA SER A 89 -1.02 -14.01 13.95
C SER A 89 -0.04 -13.96 15.12
N SER A 90 -0.50 -14.28 16.34
CA SER A 90 0.37 -14.40 17.52
C SER A 90 1.37 -15.55 17.40
N THR A 91 1.09 -16.55 16.56
CA THR A 91 2.03 -17.64 16.31
C THR A 91 3.24 -17.17 15.50
N GLN A 92 3.06 -16.11 14.70
CA GLN A 92 4.06 -15.58 13.75
C GLN A 92 4.51 -16.61 12.70
N GLU A 93 3.79 -17.72 12.59
CA GLU A 93 4.06 -18.82 11.66
C GLU A 93 2.91 -18.91 10.66
N LEU A 94 3.24 -19.12 9.38
CA LEU A 94 2.25 -19.32 8.34
C LEU A 94 1.59 -20.69 8.49
N ASN A 95 0.28 -20.74 8.27
CA ASN A 95 -0.42 -22.00 8.08
C ASN A 95 0.11 -22.68 6.80
N PRO A 96 0.62 -23.93 6.87
CA PRO A 96 1.17 -24.64 5.72
C PRO A 96 0.13 -24.94 4.64
N THR A 97 -1.17 -24.90 4.96
CA THR A 97 -2.22 -25.02 3.94
C THR A 97 -2.43 -23.72 3.14
N HIS A 98 -1.86 -22.60 3.59
CA HIS A 98 -1.97 -21.27 2.98
C HIS A 98 -0.62 -20.70 2.50
N ASP A 99 0.45 -21.50 2.49
CA ASP A 99 1.78 -21.04 2.06
C ASP A 99 1.93 -20.92 0.52
N GLN A 100 1.07 -21.60 -0.24
CA GLN A 100 1.00 -21.49 -1.71
C GLN A 100 0.14 -20.30 -2.14
N CYS A 101 0.60 -19.08 -1.84
CA CYS A 101 -0.16 -17.83 -1.98
C CYS A 101 -0.86 -17.68 -3.35
N ILE A 102 -0.15 -18.02 -4.43
CA ILE A 102 -0.64 -17.85 -5.82
C ILE A 102 -1.79 -18.78 -6.21
N THR A 103 -2.07 -19.81 -5.41
CA THR A 103 -3.21 -20.72 -5.66
C THR A 103 -4.54 -19.99 -5.50
N CYS A 104 -4.58 -18.98 -4.62
CA CYS A 104 -5.77 -18.19 -4.32
C CYS A 104 -5.63 -16.74 -4.79
N HIS A 105 -4.45 -16.15 -4.63
CA HIS A 105 -4.15 -14.77 -5.03
C HIS A 105 -3.53 -14.75 -6.43
N SER A 106 -4.36 -14.82 -7.47
CA SER A 106 -3.86 -14.73 -8.84
C SER A 106 -3.40 -13.31 -9.20
N GLN A 107 -2.61 -13.19 -10.27
CA GLN A 107 -2.27 -11.89 -10.85
C GLN A 107 -3.54 -11.17 -11.33
N GLY A 108 -3.67 -9.89 -10.99
CA GLY A 108 -4.69 -8.97 -11.53
C GLY A 108 -4.17 -8.05 -12.61
#